data_AF-A0A2U9PRI9-F1
#
_entry.id   AF-A0A2U9PRI9-F1
#
_cell.length_a   1.000
_cell.length_b   1.000
_cell.length_c   1.000
_cell.angle_alpha   90.00
_cell.angle_beta   90.00
_cell.angle_gamma   90.00
#
_symmetry.space_group_name_H-M   'P 1'
#
loop_
_entity.id
_entity.type
_entity.pdbx_description
1 polymer ?
#
loop_
_entity_poly.entity_id
_entity_poly.type
_entity_poly.pdbx_seq_one_letter_code
_entity_poly.pdbx_strand_id
1 'polypeptide(L)'
;MDPRKSGAVTMADRQRNLRELVETQAALRRLAVLIARDTPPSDVFTAVTGEVRRRYGAATARMVRFESDGTATMVANVGTIGPHVRVGGPWTDYPECGLTQKVWNTGRSARVDD
;
A
#
# COMPACT_ATOMS: atom_id res chain seq x y z
N MET A 1 28.19 0.24 32.33
CA MET A 1 28.16 -0.29 30.96
C MET A 1 28.36 -1.80 31.05
N ASP A 2 27.29 -2.58 30.88
CA ASP A 2 27.34 -4.05 30.67
C ASP A 2 26.86 -4.30 29.22
N PRO A 3 27.71 -4.82 28.32
CA PRO A 3 27.44 -4.86 26.87
C PRO A 3 26.53 -6.02 26.40
N ARG A 4 25.74 -6.66 27.28
CA ARG A 4 24.99 -7.89 26.95
C ARG A 4 23.50 -7.75 26.61
N LYS A 5 23.03 -6.55 26.22
CA LYS A 5 21.72 -6.40 25.54
C LYS A 5 21.91 -6.26 24.03
N SER A 6 22.53 -7.25 23.38
CA SER A 6 22.51 -7.37 21.92
C SER A 6 21.38 -8.32 21.54
N GLY A 7 20.38 -7.81 20.80
CA GLY A 7 19.12 -8.48 20.52
C GLY A 7 19.30 -9.86 19.87
N ALA A 8 18.99 -10.92 20.60
CA ALA A 8 18.87 -12.25 20.03
C ALA A 8 17.55 -12.33 19.25
N VAL A 9 17.63 -12.30 17.92
CA VAL A 9 16.50 -12.64 17.04
C VAL A 9 16.10 -14.08 17.35
N THR A 10 14.85 -14.28 17.79
CA THR A 10 14.40 -15.62 18.16
C THR A 10 14.14 -16.46 16.90
N MET A 11 14.10 -17.79 17.06
CA MET A 11 13.69 -18.68 15.96
C MET A 11 12.28 -18.33 15.44
N ALA A 12 11.39 -17.87 16.32
CA ALA A 12 10.05 -17.42 15.97
C ALA A 12 10.10 -16.14 15.10
N ASP A 13 10.92 -15.16 15.46
CA ASP A 13 11.13 -13.94 14.68
C ASP A 13 11.71 -14.25 13.30
N ARG A 14 12.72 -15.14 13.26
CA ARG A 14 13.33 -15.58 12.00
C ARG A 14 12.31 -16.28 11.10
N GLN A 15 11.49 -17.16 11.67
CA GLN A 15 10.45 -17.87 10.92
C GLN A 15 9.35 -16.92 10.42
N ARG A 16 8.96 -15.93 11.22
CA ARG A 16 8.03 -14.88 10.81
C ARG A 16 8.59 -14.07 9.65
N ASN A 17 9.84 -13.60 9.76
CA ASN A 17 10.51 -12.83 8.71
C ASN A 17 10.62 -13.62 7.40
N LEU A 18 10.95 -14.92 7.48
CA LEU A 18 10.99 -15.80 6.31
C LEU A 18 9.61 -15.95 5.65
N ARG A 19 8.55 -16.16 6.44
CA ARG A 19 7.19 -16.21 5.91
C ARG A 19 6.80 -14.89 5.23
N GLU A 20 7.10 -13.76 5.85
CA GLU A 20 6.83 -12.44 5.26
C GLU A 20 7.57 -12.22 3.94
N LEU A 21 8.83 -12.67 3.85
CA LEU A 21 9.61 -12.59 2.62
C LEU A 21 9.04 -13.49 1.52
N VAL A 22 8.68 -14.74 1.86
CA VAL A 22 8.06 -15.70 0.91
C VAL A 22 6.75 -15.14 0.37
N GLU A 23 5.89 -14.60 1.23
CA GLU A 23 4.62 -13.99 0.82
C GLU A 23 4.83 -12.77 -0.07
N THR A 24 5.83 -11.94 0.25
CA THR A 24 6.19 -10.79 -0.60
C THR A 24 6.67 -11.24 -1.97
N GLN A 25 7.54 -12.25 -2.02
CA GLN A 25 8.03 -12.80 -3.28
C GLN A 25 6.92 -13.47 -4.10
N ALA A 26 5.98 -14.15 -3.45
CA ALA A 26 4.81 -14.70 -4.12
C ALA A 26 3.92 -13.60 -4.73
N ALA A 27 3.70 -12.50 -3.99
CA ALA A 27 2.98 -11.32 -4.48
C ALA A 27 3.65 -10.71 -5.72
N LEU A 28 4.97 -10.45 -5.64
CA LEU A 28 5.73 -9.86 -6.75
C LEU A 28 5.70 -10.75 -8.00
N ARG A 29 5.78 -12.08 -7.84
CA ARG A 29 5.67 -13.01 -8.97
C ARG A 29 4.29 -12.96 -9.63
N ARG A 30 3.20 -12.94 -8.84
CA ARG A 30 1.84 -12.80 -9.40
C ARG A 30 1.69 -11.51 -10.18
N LEU A 31 2.17 -10.40 -9.63
CA LEU A 31 2.11 -9.09 -10.30
C LEU A 31 2.97 -9.03 -11.56
N ALA A 32 4.18 -9.62 -11.55
CA ALA A 32 5.03 -9.70 -12.72
C ALA A 32 4.37 -10.47 -13.87
N VAL A 33 3.65 -11.57 -13.56
CA VAL A 33 2.89 -12.32 -14.57
C VAL A 33 1.76 -11.48 -15.16
N LEU A 34 1.04 -10.68 -14.36
CA LEU A 34 0.01 -9.77 -14.89
C LEU A 34 0.61 -8.75 -15.86
N ILE A 35 1.72 -8.11 -15.46
CA ILE A 35 2.41 -7.12 -16.30
C ILE A 35 2.93 -7.77 -17.60
N ALA A 36 3.55 -8.95 -17.51
CA ALA A 36 4.08 -9.67 -18.67
C ALA A 36 2.99 -10.11 -19.67
N ARG A 37 1.73 -10.19 -19.22
CA ARG A 37 0.56 -10.51 -20.07
C ARG A 37 -0.08 -9.27 -20.71
N ASP A 38 0.54 -8.10 -20.58
CA ASP A 38 -0.01 -6.82 -21.04
C ASP A 38 -1.41 -6.54 -20.46
N THR A 39 -1.59 -6.91 -19.18
CA THR A 39 -2.85 -6.70 -18.46
C THR A 39 -3.15 -5.19 -18.37
N PRO A 40 -4.41 -4.75 -18.55
CA PRO A 40 -4.77 -3.34 -18.45
C PRO A 40 -4.28 -2.70 -17.14
N PRO A 41 -3.77 -1.44 -17.17
CA PRO A 41 -3.23 -0.79 -15.97
C PRO A 41 -4.20 -0.75 -14.79
N SER A 42 -5.50 -0.55 -15.02
CA SER A 42 -6.54 -0.56 -13.97
C SER A 42 -6.56 -1.86 -13.18
N ASP A 43 -6.37 -2.99 -13.87
CA ASP A 43 -6.41 -4.31 -13.28
C ASP A 43 -5.11 -4.58 -12.52
N VAL A 44 -3.97 -4.11 -13.04
CA VAL A 44 -2.68 -4.14 -12.33
C VAL A 44 -2.74 -3.29 -11.06
N PHE A 45 -3.27 -2.07 -11.11
CA PHE A 45 -3.42 -1.20 -9.93
C PHE A 45 -4.32 -1.84 -8.88
N THR A 46 -5.43 -2.46 -9.32
CA THR A 46 -6.33 -3.19 -8.44
C THR A 46 -5.62 -4.39 -7.79
N ALA A 47 -4.85 -5.16 -8.55
CA ALA A 47 -4.07 -6.28 -8.05
C ALA A 47 -3.02 -5.83 -7.02
N VAL A 48 -2.23 -4.80 -7.32
CA VAL A 48 -1.24 -4.23 -6.38
C VAL A 48 -1.92 -3.77 -5.09
N THR A 49 -3.05 -3.06 -5.20
CA THR A 49 -3.80 -2.58 -4.05
C THR A 49 -4.33 -3.73 -3.18
N GLY A 50 -4.79 -4.82 -3.80
CA GLY A 50 -5.21 -6.04 -3.12
C GLY A 50 -4.07 -6.75 -2.38
N GLU A 51 -2.88 -6.81 -3.00
CA GLU A 51 -1.66 -7.37 -2.39
C GLU A 51 -1.23 -6.55 -1.16
N VAL A 52 -1.26 -5.22 -1.24
CA VAL A 52 -0.99 -4.31 -0.10
C VAL A 52 -2.01 -4.52 1.02
N ARG A 53 -3.32 -4.54 0.70
CA ARG A 53 -4.37 -4.80 1.70
C ARG A 53 -4.10 -6.10 2.46
N ARG A 54 -3.85 -7.18 1.72
CA ARG A 54 -3.60 -8.51 2.30
C ARG A 54 -2.34 -8.51 3.17
N ARG A 55 -1.25 -7.90 2.71
CA ARG A 55 0.03 -7.85 3.43
C ARG A 55 -0.10 -7.19 4.81
N TYR A 56 -0.84 -6.09 4.89
CA TYR A 56 -0.98 -5.33 6.13
C TYR A 56 -2.19 -5.75 6.96
N GLY A 57 -2.96 -6.76 6.54
CA GLY A 57 -4.21 -7.15 7.19
C GLY A 57 -5.21 -6.00 7.30
N ALA A 58 -5.14 -5.03 6.38
CA ALA A 58 -5.96 -3.84 6.44
C ALA A 58 -7.39 -4.15 5.99
N ALA A 59 -8.38 -3.49 6.59
CA ALA A 59 -9.77 -3.59 6.14
C ALA A 59 -9.92 -3.10 4.68
N THR A 60 -9.15 -2.07 4.32
CA THR A 60 -9.25 -1.39 3.02
C THR A 60 -7.87 -0.95 2.55
N ALA A 61 -7.70 -0.84 1.24
CA ALA A 61 -6.55 -0.18 0.64
C ALA A 61 -6.97 0.60 -0.60
N ARG A 62 -6.28 1.72 -0.86
CA ARG A 62 -6.49 2.58 -2.02
C ARG A 62 -5.15 2.91 -2.65
N MET A 63 -5.14 3.02 -3.97
CA MET A 63 -4.04 3.63 -4.71
C MET A 63 -4.51 4.95 -5.29
N VAL A 64 -3.74 5.99 -5.04
CA VAL A 64 -4.03 7.35 -5.45
C VAL A 64 -2.85 7.87 -6.26
N ARG A 65 -3.13 8.49 -7.40
CA ARG A 65 -2.15 9.17 -8.23
C ARG A 65 -2.28 10.67 -7.99
N PHE A 66 -1.17 11.34 -7.69
CA PHE A 66 -1.13 12.78 -7.68
C PHE A 66 -0.99 13.34 -9.09
N GLU A 67 -1.69 14.43 -9.37
CA GLU A 67 -1.65 15.14 -10.64
C GLU A 67 -0.74 16.38 -10.55
N SER A 68 -0.36 16.94 -11.69
CA SER A 68 0.57 18.08 -11.74
C SER A 68 0.02 19.38 -11.15
N ASP A 69 -1.31 19.49 -11.05
CA ASP A 69 -2.00 20.65 -10.48
C ASP A 69 -2.20 20.55 -8.95
N GLY A 70 -1.65 19.50 -8.32
CA GLY A 70 -1.78 19.25 -6.89
C GLY A 70 -3.08 18.54 -6.49
N THR A 71 -3.93 18.19 -7.45
CA THR A 71 -5.07 17.30 -7.21
C THR A 71 -4.64 15.83 -7.18
N ALA A 72 -5.58 14.94 -6.88
CA ALA A 72 -5.34 13.52 -6.80
C ALA A 72 -6.49 12.73 -7.43
N THR A 73 -6.15 11.60 -8.05
CA THR A 73 -7.10 10.67 -8.68
C THR A 73 -7.05 9.32 -7.97
N MET A 74 -8.20 8.76 -7.60
CA MET A 74 -8.26 7.39 -7.10
C MET A 74 -8.13 6.41 -8.26
N VAL A 75 -7.04 5.65 -8.34
CA VAL A 75 -6.78 4.71 -9.45
C VAL A 75 -7.09 3.26 -9.11
N ALA A 76 -7.21 2.93 -7.82
CA ALA A 76 -7.72 1.63 -7.37
C ALA A 76 -8.25 1.70 -5.93
N ASN A 77 -9.23 0.85 -5.61
CA ASN A 77 -9.79 0.70 -4.27
C ASN A 77 -10.19 -0.76 -4.04
N VAL A 78 -9.81 -1.31 -2.88
CA VAL A 78 -10.11 -2.69 -2.49
C VAL A 78 -10.56 -2.72 -1.03
N GLY A 79 -11.70 -3.35 -0.75
CA GLY A 79 -12.23 -3.53 0.62
C GLY A 79 -13.18 -2.46 1.13
N THR A 80 -13.52 -1.45 0.33
CA THR A 80 -14.59 -0.50 0.66
C THR A 80 -15.54 -0.35 -0.51
N ILE A 81 -16.82 -0.17 -0.20
CA ILE A 81 -17.86 0.24 -1.14
C ILE A 81 -18.53 1.50 -0.61
N GLY A 82 -19.03 2.38 -1.50
CA GLY A 82 -19.76 3.57 -1.11
C GLY A 82 -19.67 4.71 -2.14
N PRO A 83 -20.46 5.79 -1.97
CA PRO A 83 -20.51 6.91 -2.93
C PRO A 83 -19.19 7.67 -3.09
N HIS A 84 -18.31 7.59 -2.09
CA HIS A 84 -16.97 8.19 -2.08
C HIS A 84 -15.94 7.34 -2.83
N VAL A 85 -16.26 6.10 -3.21
CA VAL A 85 -15.37 5.23 -3.99
C VAL A 85 -15.57 5.52 -5.47
N ARG A 86 -14.69 6.37 -6.03
CA ARG A 86 -14.74 6.80 -7.44
C ARG A 86 -13.43 6.45 -8.15
N VAL A 87 -13.24 5.18 -8.50
CA VAL A 87 -12.07 4.75 -9.28
C VAL A 87 -12.08 5.44 -10.66
N GLY A 88 -10.97 6.04 -11.05
CA GLY A 88 -10.83 6.89 -12.23
C GLY A 88 -11.29 8.33 -12.04
N GLY A 89 -11.88 8.66 -10.88
CA GLY A 89 -12.34 9.99 -10.55
C GLY A 89 -11.46 10.72 -9.54
N PRO A 90 -11.76 12.02 -9.29
CA PRO A 90 -11.07 12.80 -8.28
C PRO A 90 -11.15 12.13 -6.90
N TRP A 91 -10.01 12.11 -6.21
CA TRP A 91 -9.91 11.83 -4.78
C TRP A 91 -10.00 13.17 -4.07
N THR A 92 -11.13 13.43 -3.41
CA THR A 92 -11.45 14.71 -2.75
C THR A 92 -11.78 14.49 -1.29
N ASP A 93 -12.03 15.60 -0.57
CA ASP A 93 -12.58 15.60 0.79
C ASP A 93 -11.72 14.86 1.83
N TYR A 94 -10.42 14.68 1.53
CA TYR A 94 -9.45 14.19 2.51
C TYR A 94 -8.98 15.33 3.43
N PRO A 95 -8.65 15.06 4.70
CA PRO A 95 -8.23 16.12 5.63
C PRO A 95 -6.99 16.87 5.15
N GLU A 96 -6.96 18.19 5.32
CA GLU A 96 -5.81 19.04 4.96
C GLU A 96 -4.52 18.63 5.68
N CYS A 97 -4.62 18.12 6.91
CA CYS A 97 -3.47 17.58 7.66
C CYS A 97 -3.36 16.03 7.56
N GLY A 98 -4.11 15.43 6.64
CA GLY A 98 -4.23 13.98 6.47
C GLY A 98 -3.08 13.33 5.68
N LEU A 99 -3.15 12.01 5.55
CA LEU A 99 -2.14 11.18 4.85
C LEU A 99 -1.85 11.69 3.44
N THR A 100 -2.87 12.00 2.65
CA THR A 100 -2.72 12.47 1.25
C THR A 100 -1.86 13.73 1.19
N GLN A 101 -2.17 14.74 2.00
CA GLN A 101 -1.44 16.00 2.00
C GLN A 101 0.00 15.84 2.53
N LYS A 102 0.19 15.04 3.59
CA LYS A 102 1.53 14.75 4.12
C LYS A 102 2.43 14.10 3.08
N VAL A 103 1.91 13.12 2.33
CA VAL A 103 2.67 12.46 1.26
C VAL A 103 2.95 13.43 0.12
N TRP A 104 1.96 14.22 -0.32
CA TRP A 104 2.16 15.22 -1.39
C TRP A 104 3.26 16.23 -1.04
N ASN A 105 3.18 16.84 0.14
CA ASN A 105 4.10 17.90 0.55
C ASN A 105 5.54 17.41 0.75
N THR A 106 5.73 16.15 1.14
CA THR A 106 7.04 15.64 1.53
C THR A 106 7.67 14.71 0.50
N GLY A 107 6.87 14.13 -0.40
CA GLY A 107 7.30 13.03 -1.27
C GLY A 107 7.71 11.76 -0.52
N ARG A 108 7.33 11.63 0.76
CA ARG A 108 7.74 10.52 1.64
C ARG A 108 6.53 9.74 2.14
N SER A 109 6.78 8.50 2.56
CA SER A 109 5.78 7.69 3.27
C SER A 109 5.37 8.38 4.58
N ALA A 110 4.06 8.39 4.88
CA ALA A 110 3.51 8.99 6.08
C ALA A 110 2.57 8.02 6.82
N ARG A 111 2.40 8.24 8.12
CA ARG A 111 1.40 7.62 8.98
C ARG A 111 0.65 8.72 9.73
N VAL A 112 -0.65 8.54 9.89
CA VAL A 112 -1.51 9.36 10.75
C VAL A 112 -2.18 8.38 11.70
N ASP A 113 -2.05 8.65 12.99
CA ASP A 113 -2.76 7.94 14.05
C ASP A 113 -4.00 8.76 14.42
N ASP A 114 -5.08 8.08 14.81
CA ASP A 114 -6.32 8.70 15.29
C ASP A 114 -6.13 9.36 16.67
#